data_AF-A0AAV3XMV3-F1
#
_entry.id   AF-A0AAV3XMV3-F1
#
_cell.length_a   1.000
_cell.length_b   1.000
_cell.length_c   1.000
_cell.angle_alpha   90.00
_cell.angle_beta   90.00
_cell.angle_gamma   90.00
#
_symmetry.space_group_name_H-M   'P 1'
#
loop_
_entity.id
_entity.type
_entity.pdbx_description
1 polymer ?
#
loop_
_entity_poly.entity_id
_entity_poly.type
_entity_poly.pdbx_seq_one_letter_code
_entity_poly.pdbx_strand_id
1 'polypeptide(L)'
;MKKVKIEIELEEPTFWRAKQMAIASDRTLSDLIAYAIEKLAEIEPPKDAILGGWADEPELVDEILAEIMRDRAAHPLNQKFEQNIT
;
A
#
# COMPACT_ATOMS: atom_id res chain seq x y z
N MET A 1 5.15 21.48 -23.29
CA MET A 1 5.69 21.66 -21.93
C MET A 1 7.15 22.08 -22.01
N LYS A 2 7.60 23.00 -21.16
CA LYS A 2 9.00 23.45 -21.11
C LYS A 2 9.84 22.37 -20.41
N LYS A 3 10.89 21.88 -21.06
CA LYS A 3 11.84 20.94 -20.45
C LYS A 3 12.89 21.73 -19.67
N VAL A 4 13.14 21.33 -18.43
CA VAL A 4 14.21 21.87 -17.58
C VAL A 4 15.29 20.80 -17.47
N LYS A 5 16.55 21.17 -17.71
CA LYS A 5 17.69 20.27 -17.52
C LYS A 5 18.26 20.53 -16.14
N ILE A 6 18.49 19.46 -15.38
CA ILE A 6 19.15 19.49 -14.07
C ILE A 6 20.42 18.65 -14.14
N GLU A 7 21.44 19.06 -13.40
CA GLU A 7 22.67 18.29 -13.20
C GLU A 7 22.67 17.84 -11.74
N ILE A 8 22.89 16.54 -11.52
CA ILE A 8 22.86 15.91 -10.20
C ILE A 8 24.17 15.17 -10.03
N GLU A 9 24.86 15.46 -8.94
CA GLU A 9 26.01 14.69 -8.50
C GLU A 9 25.53 13.55 -7.61
N LEU A 10 25.93 12.32 -7.93
CA LEU A 10 25.59 11.12 -7.20
C LEU A 10 26.86 10.35 -6.91
N GLU A 11 26.93 9.75 -5.73
CA GLU A 11 27.95 8.74 -5.47
C GLU A 11 27.79 7.57 -6.45
N GLU A 12 28.92 7.02 -6.90
CA GLU A 12 28.96 5.93 -7.87
C GLU A 12 28.08 4.71 -7.49
N PRO A 13 28.03 4.26 -6.22
CA PRO A 13 27.13 3.18 -5.82
C PRO A 13 25.64 3.53 -5.98
N THR A 14 25.28 4.78 -5.70
CA THR A 14 23.90 5.27 -5.82
C THR A 14 23.49 5.38 -7.28
N PHE A 15 24.39 5.87 -8.14
CA PHE A 15 24.17 5.89 -9.59
C PHE A 15 23.95 4.48 -10.15
N TRP A 16 24.76 3.51 -9.73
CA TRP A 16 24.62 2.13 -10.19
C TRP A 16 23.27 1.52 -9.81
N ARG A 17 22.85 1.71 -8.55
CA ARG A 17 21.53 1.26 -8.08
C ARG A 17 20.39 1.88 -8.88
N ALA A 18 20.44 3.20 -9.11
CA ALA A 18 19.43 3.90 -9.89
C ALA A 18 19.37 3.38 -11.35
N LYS A 19 20.52 3.09 -11.95
CA LYS A 19 20.60 2.50 -13.30
C LYS A 19 19.97 1.11 -13.35
N GLN A 20 20.25 0.26 -12.37
CA GLN A 20 19.65 -1.09 -12.31
C GLN A 20 18.13 -1.02 -12.10
N MET A 21 17.65 -0.11 -11.26
CA MET A 21 16.22 0.13 -11.07
C MET A 21 15.53 0.60 -12.35
N ALA A 22 16.18 1.49 -13.11
CA ALA A 22 15.65 1.96 -14.39
C ALA A 22 15.50 0.82 -15.40
N ILE A 23 16.52 -0.05 -15.52
CA ILE A 23 16.47 -1.24 -16.38
C ILE A 23 15.36 -2.19 -15.94
N ALA A 24 15.26 -2.49 -14.65
CA ALA A 24 14.26 -3.42 -14.11
C ALA A 24 12.82 -2.93 -14.30
N SER A 25 12.62 -1.62 -14.43
CA SER A 25 11.31 -0.99 -14.63
C SER A 25 11.02 -0.60 -16.08
N ASP A 26 11.88 -0.99 -17.04
CA ASP A 26 11.84 -0.62 -18.45
C ASP A 26 11.71 0.90 -18.69
N ARG A 27 12.48 1.68 -17.94
CA ARG A 27 12.45 3.15 -17.92
C ARG A 27 13.83 3.74 -18.16
N THR A 28 13.87 4.97 -18.66
CA THR A 28 15.12 5.74 -18.63
C THR A 28 15.42 6.23 -17.22
N LEU A 29 16.69 6.53 -16.92
CA LEU A 29 17.07 7.10 -15.63
C LEU A 29 16.33 8.43 -15.34
N SER A 30 16.09 9.23 -16.39
CA SER A 30 15.33 10.48 -16.26
C SER A 30 13.89 10.23 -15.85
N ASP A 31 13.25 9.20 -16.43
CA ASP A 31 11.87 8.86 -16.11
C ASP A 31 11.75 8.27 -14.71
N LEU A 32 12.74 7.49 -14.28
CA LEU A 32 12.80 6.97 -12.92
C LEU A 32 12.91 8.10 -11.88
N ILE A 33 13.77 9.09 -12.13
CA ILE A 33 13.94 10.25 -11.24
C ILE A 33 12.66 11.09 -11.21
N ALA A 34 12.03 11.35 -12.36
CA ALA A 34 10.78 12.09 -12.42
C ALA A 34 9.67 11.38 -11.63
N TYR A 35 9.53 10.06 -11.80
CA TYR A 35 8.58 9.23 -11.06
C TYR A 35 8.85 9.23 -9.55
N ALA A 36 10.11 9.14 -9.13
CA ALA A 36 10.47 9.20 -7.73
C ALA A 36 10.13 10.56 -7.11
N ILE A 37 10.38 11.66 -7.83
CA ILE A 37 10.01 13.01 -7.39
C ILE A 37 8.49 13.14 -7.27
N GLU A 38 7.72 12.64 -8.24
CA GLU A 38 6.25 12.65 -8.18
C GLU A 38 5.75 11.90 -6.94
N LYS A 39 6.30 10.70 -6.67
CA LYS A 39 5.92 9.89 -5.51
C LYS A 39 6.35 10.48 -4.17
N LEU A 40 7.46 11.19 -4.12
CA LEU A 40 7.91 11.88 -2.91
C LEU A 40 7.19 13.22 -2.70
N ALA A 41 6.70 13.83 -3.77
CA ALA A 41 5.91 15.07 -3.74
C ALA A 41 4.41 14.82 -3.46
N GLU A 42 3.93 13.58 -3.53
CA GLU A 42 2.65 13.15 -2.96
C GLU A 42 2.73 13.36 -1.43
N ILE A 43 2.35 14.56 -0.97
CA ILE A 43 2.29 14.97 0.45
C ILE A 43 1.23 14.18 1.23
N GLU A 44 0.24 13.61 0.55
CA GLU A 44 -0.73 12.74 1.19
C GLU A 44 -0.13 11.35 1.38
N PRO A 45 -0.07 10.83 2.62
CA PRO A 45 0.24 9.42 2.80
C PRO A 45 -0.76 8.64 1.94
N PRO A 46 -0.32 7.65 1.14
CA PRO A 46 -1.26 6.78 0.46
C PRO A 46 -2.20 6.28 1.55
N LYS A 47 -3.51 6.59 1.41
CA LYS A 47 -4.54 5.96 2.25
C LYS A 47 -4.28 4.48 2.11
N ASP A 48 -3.70 3.89 3.16
CA ASP A 48 -3.24 2.52 3.14
C ASP A 48 -4.38 1.70 2.53
N ALA A 49 -4.16 1.04 1.39
CA ALA A 49 -5.26 0.35 0.72
C ALA A 49 -5.88 -0.73 1.63
N ILE A 50 -5.12 -1.14 2.65
CA ILE A 50 -5.54 -2.02 3.74
C ILE A 50 -6.43 -1.30 4.77
N LEU A 51 -6.15 -0.03 5.09
CA LEU A 51 -6.94 0.82 6.00
C LEU A 51 -7.99 1.68 5.26
N GLY A 52 -8.21 1.41 3.96
CA GLY A 52 -8.99 2.23 3.04
C GLY A 52 -10.29 2.75 3.63
N GLY A 53 -10.36 4.07 3.87
CA GLY A 53 -11.54 4.75 4.41
C GLY A 53 -11.79 4.59 5.92
N TRP A 54 -11.22 3.57 6.56
CA TRP A 54 -11.41 3.28 7.99
C TRP A 54 -10.41 4.03 8.89
N ALA A 55 -9.30 4.52 8.32
CA ALA A 55 -8.34 5.36 9.04
C ALA A 55 -8.95 6.69 9.52
N ASP A 56 -10.01 7.16 8.85
CA ASP A 56 -10.68 8.43 9.14
C ASP A 56 -11.82 8.27 10.17
N GLU A 57 -12.20 7.03 10.55
CA GLU A 57 -13.29 6.72 11.51
C GLU A 57 -12.92 5.54 12.44
N PRO A 58 -11.94 5.72 13.35
CA PRO A 58 -11.45 4.65 14.21
C PRO A 58 -12.54 4.08 15.14
N GLU A 59 -13.50 4.90 15.56
CA GLU A 59 -14.61 4.49 16.44
C GLU A 59 -15.56 3.49 15.76
N LEU A 60 -15.73 3.59 14.44
CA LEU A 60 -16.60 2.69 13.66
C LEU A 60 -15.99 1.28 13.56
N VAL A 61 -14.66 1.18 13.48
CA VAL A 61 -13.93 -0.09 13.46
C VAL A 61 -14.11 -0.84 14.78
N ASP A 62 -14.04 -0.13 15.90
CA ASP A 62 -14.23 -0.71 17.23
C ASP A 62 -15.66 -1.24 17.41
N GLU A 63 -16.67 -0.54 16.90
CA GLU A 63 -18.08 -0.98 16.94
C GLU A 63 -18.29 -2.27 16.13
N ILE A 64 -17.77 -2.32 14.90
CA ILE A 64 -17.86 -3.50 14.04
C ILE A 64 -17.15 -4.70 14.67
N LEU A 65 -15.95 -4.48 15.24
CA LEU A 65 -15.20 -5.54 15.91
C LEU A 65 -15.95 -6.08 17.13
N ALA A 66 -16.53 -5.19 17.94
CA ALA A 66 -17.32 -5.57 19.10
C ALA A 66 -18.59 -6.36 18.72
N GLU A 67 -19.25 -6.01 17.61
CA GLU A 67 -20.38 -6.77 17.08
C GLU A 67 -19.96 -8.16 16.61
N ILE A 68 -18.88 -8.28 15.82
CA ILE A 68 -18.35 -9.57 15.35
C ILE A 68 -17.94 -10.47 16.53
N MET A 69 -17.33 -9.90 17.58
CA MET A 69 -16.96 -10.65 18.77
C MET A 69 -18.20 -11.13 19.56
N ARG A 70 -19.25 -10.31 19.64
CA ARG A 70 -20.54 -10.69 20.25
C ARG A 70 -21.22 -11.81 19.46
N ASP A 71 -21.26 -11.69 18.14
CA ASP A 71 -21.84 -12.69 17.25
C ASP A 71 -21.08 -14.02 17.34
N ARG A 72 -19.74 -14.00 17.32
CA ARG A 72 -18.91 -15.21 17.51
C ARG A 72 -19.11 -15.85 18.89
N ALA A 73 -19.35 -15.06 19.93
CA ALA A 73 -19.64 -15.58 21.27
C ALA A 73 -21.05 -16.21 21.35
N ALA A 74 -22.02 -15.64 20.64
CA ALA A 74 -23.41 -16.12 20.59
C ALA A 74 -23.60 -17.32 19.64
N HIS A 75 -22.83 -17.37 18.54
CA HIS A 75 -22.88 -18.37 17.49
C HIS A 75 -21.48 -18.99 17.27
N PRO A 76 -20.99 -19.79 18.24
CA PRO A 76 -19.73 -20.50 18.08
C PRO A 76 -19.81 -21.43 16.85
N LEU A 77 -18.76 -21.41 16.03
CA LEU A 77 -18.64 -22.12 14.73
C LEU A 77 -18.79 -23.65 14.78
N ASN A 78 -19.18 -24.22 15.93
CA ASN A 78 -19.32 -25.65 16.18
C ASN A 78 -20.80 -26.09 16.35
N GLN A 79 -21.76 -25.40 15.72
CA GLN A 79 -23.10 -25.98 15.53
C GLN A 79 -23.05 -27.07 14.44
N LYS A 80 -22.65 -28.27 14.89
CA LYS A 80 -22.99 -29.60 14.37
C LYS A 80 -23.41 -29.65 12.89
N PHE A 81 -22.46 -29.90 12.00
CA PHE A 81 -22.72 -30.68 10.79
C PHE A 81 -22.86 -32.18 11.15
N GLU A 82 -23.80 -32.51 12.03
CA GLU A 82 -24.26 -33.88 12.26
C GLU A 82 -25.63 -34.02 11.60
N GLN A 83 -25.66 -34.24 10.30
CA GLN A 83 -26.68 -35.06 9.64
C GLN A 83 -26.36 -35.27 8.16
N ASN A 84 -26.42 -36.54 7.76
CA ASN A 84 -26.44 -37.09 6.41
C ASN A 84 -25.09 -37.40 5.77
N ILE A 85 -24.44 -38.45 6.28
CA ILE A 85 -23.84 -39.46 5.39
C ILE A 85 -24.83 -40.64 5.39
N THR A 86 -25.55 -40.80 4.28
CA THR A 86 -26.34 -42.00 3.97
C THR A 86 -25.44 -43.01 3.26
#